data_AF-A0A925BQE8-F1
#
_entry.id   AF-A0A925BQE8-F1
#
_cell.length_a   1.000
_cell.length_b   1.000
_cell.length_c   1.000
_cell.angle_alpha   90.00
_cell.angle_beta   90.00
_cell.angle_gamma   90.00
#
_symmetry.space_group_name_H-M   'P 1'
#
loop_
_entity.id
_entity.type
_entity.pdbx_description
1 polymer ?
#
loop_
_entity_poly.entity_id
_entity_poly.type
_entity_poly.pdbx_seq_one_letter_code
_entity_poly.pdbx_strand_id
1 'polypeptide(L)'
;MRRSGMIAVVVFGLVGLLLATKAFALAFSEEGNKPQSELNYAQWKGIMPVVNDKARVLLTWVNGNEYLCYKGTTKELNVALAHFAKVEVKNHVVALRPGPAERGKGEKAISYNWNLHVLGGISRRIATDDVEDLERQKDPVLTVYVGGDIDLDKLEIPEGVTLRAAPGQSEEAKKDENARKKIKAFIEHRKSEEKK
;
A
#
# COMPACT_ATOMS: atom_id res chain seq x y z
N MET A 1 53.07 -14.87 30.62
CA MET A 1 52.47 -13.77 29.80
C MET A 1 51.65 -14.28 28.60
N ARG A 2 50.86 -15.37 28.69
CA ARG A 2 50.05 -15.89 27.55
C ARG A 2 48.53 -15.92 27.76
N ARG A 3 48.03 -15.71 28.98
CA ARG A 3 46.59 -15.78 29.30
C ARG A 3 45.82 -14.48 29.04
N SER A 4 46.48 -13.32 29.13
CA SER A 4 45.82 -12.01 28.96
C SER A 4 45.44 -11.70 27.50
N GLY A 5 46.18 -12.23 26.51
CA GLY A 5 45.88 -12.02 25.09
C GLY A 5 44.63 -12.78 24.61
N MET A 6 44.36 -13.95 25.17
CA MET A 6 43.23 -14.79 24.77
C MET A 6 41.88 -14.22 25.24
N ILE A 7 41.86 -13.55 26.40
CA ILE A 7 40.67 -12.88 26.93
C ILE A 7 40.30 -11.67 26.07
N ALA A 8 41.30 -10.89 25.64
CA ALA A 8 41.06 -9.72 24.78
C ALA A 8 40.43 -10.10 23.43
N VAL A 9 40.87 -11.20 22.81
CA VAL A 9 40.32 -11.68 21.53
C VAL A 9 38.87 -12.15 21.67
N VAL A 10 38.52 -12.83 22.77
CA VAL A 10 37.14 -13.28 23.02
C VAL A 10 36.20 -12.10 23.28
N VAL A 11 36.65 -11.09 24.03
CA VAL A 11 35.86 -9.88 24.31
C VAL A 11 35.63 -9.06 23.04
N PHE A 12 36.67 -8.84 22.21
CA PHE A 12 36.52 -8.13 20.94
C PHE A 12 35.64 -8.89 19.94
N GLY A 13 35.71 -10.23 19.89
CA GLY A 13 34.84 -11.05 19.07
C GLY A 13 33.36 -10.98 19.49
N LEU A 14 33.08 -11.01 20.80
CA LEU A 14 31.73 -10.86 21.33
C LEU A 14 31.13 -9.47 21.09
N VAL A 15 31.93 -8.41 21.25
CA VAL A 15 31.46 -7.04 20.97
C VAL A 15 31.20 -6.83 19.46
N GLY A 16 32.03 -7.38 18.59
CA GLY A 16 31.80 -7.33 17.14
C GLY A 16 30.51 -8.04 16.70
N LEU A 17 30.19 -9.20 17.30
CA LEU A 17 28.96 -9.94 17.03
C LEU A 17 27.70 -9.24 17.57
N LEU A 18 27.81 -8.50 18.67
CA LEU A 18 26.68 -7.74 19.25
C LEU A 18 26.37 -6.44 18.48
N LEU A 19 27.34 -5.86 17.77
CA LEU A 19 27.19 -4.62 17.00
C LEU A 19 26.59 -4.80 15.60
N ALA A 20 26.50 -6.03 15.08
CA ALA A 20 26.02 -6.30 13.72
C ALA A 20 24.48 -6.27 13.55
N THR A 21 23.72 -5.94 14.60
CA THR A 21 22.27 -6.17 14.65
C THR A 21 21.40 -5.07 14.04
N LYS A 22 21.99 -4.01 13.46
CA LYS A 22 21.22 -2.88 12.87
C LYS A 22 21.69 -2.48 11.48
N ALA A 23 21.72 -3.44 10.55
CA ALA A 23 21.66 -3.09 9.14
C ALA A 23 20.24 -2.58 8.84
N PHE A 24 20.08 -1.27 8.62
CA PHE A 24 18.84 -0.74 8.07
C PHE A 24 18.70 -1.27 6.65
N ALA A 25 17.76 -2.20 6.45
CA ALA A 25 17.47 -2.72 5.11
C ALA A 25 16.96 -1.56 4.24
N LEU A 26 17.59 -1.33 3.08
CA LEU A 26 17.15 -0.33 2.09
C LEU A 26 15.89 -0.77 1.33
N ALA A 27 15.56 -2.06 1.44
CA ALA A 27 14.34 -2.65 0.93
C ALA A 27 13.98 -3.88 1.77
N PHE A 28 12.69 -4.14 1.95
CA PHE A 28 12.21 -5.43 2.45
C PHE A 28 10.85 -5.76 1.86
N SER A 29 10.51 -7.05 1.97
CA SER A 29 9.21 -7.60 1.60
C SER A 29 8.80 -8.57 2.69
N GLU A 30 7.56 -8.48 3.16
CA GLU A 30 6.98 -9.36 4.17
C GLU A 30 5.64 -9.90 3.66
N GLU A 31 5.58 -11.20 3.42
CA GLU A 31 4.33 -11.88 3.04
C GLU A 31 3.41 -12.08 4.27
N GLY A 32 2.10 -12.07 4.04
CA GLY A 32 1.08 -12.19 5.07
C GLY A 32 0.69 -10.87 5.72
N ASN A 33 0.10 -10.97 6.92
CA ASN A 33 -0.56 -9.87 7.62
C ASN A 33 0.03 -9.57 9.01
N LYS A 34 1.30 -9.89 9.25
CA LYS A 34 1.95 -9.65 10.55
C LYS A 34 1.81 -8.18 10.98
N PRO A 35 1.24 -7.87 12.15
CA PRO A 35 0.93 -6.49 12.53
C PRO A 35 2.15 -5.57 12.48
N GLN A 36 1.94 -4.37 11.94
CA GLN A 36 2.90 -3.29 11.93
C GLN A 36 2.68 -2.36 13.11
N SER A 37 3.77 -1.73 13.56
CA SER A 37 3.76 -0.77 14.67
C SER A 37 3.19 0.58 14.24
N GLU A 38 2.35 1.17 15.09
CA GLU A 38 1.81 2.53 14.89
C GLU A 38 2.91 3.60 14.80
N LEU A 39 4.06 3.38 15.44
CA LEU A 39 5.20 4.29 15.38
C LEU A 39 5.73 4.52 13.96
N ASN A 40 5.53 3.56 13.04
CA ASN A 40 5.94 3.69 11.65
C ASN A 40 5.01 4.59 10.83
N TYR A 41 3.80 4.86 11.32
CA TYR A 41 2.74 5.57 10.60
C TYR A 41 2.20 6.78 11.37
N ALA A 42 2.93 7.28 12.38
CA ALA A 42 2.49 8.36 13.27
C ALA A 42 2.07 9.65 12.56
N GLN A 43 2.50 9.84 11.31
CA GLN A 43 2.13 10.99 10.48
C GLN A 43 0.70 10.93 9.91
N TRP A 44 0.07 9.75 9.89
CA TRP A 44 -1.27 9.52 9.35
C TRP A 44 -2.17 8.94 10.45
N LYS A 45 -2.73 9.80 11.29
CA LYS A 45 -3.60 9.35 12.38
C LYS A 45 -4.82 8.61 11.81
N GLY A 46 -5.19 7.52 12.46
CA GLY A 46 -6.31 6.67 12.05
C GLY A 46 -6.01 5.67 10.93
N ILE A 47 -4.77 5.60 10.39
CA ILE A 47 -4.42 4.69 9.28
C ILE A 47 -4.29 3.21 9.68
N MET A 48 -4.06 2.93 10.96
CA MET A 48 -3.70 1.59 11.43
C MET A 48 -4.74 0.50 11.12
N PRO A 49 -6.07 0.73 11.17
CA PRO A 49 -7.06 -0.26 10.75
C PRO A 49 -6.93 -0.69 9.30
N VAL A 50 -6.40 0.16 8.41
CA VAL A 50 -6.12 -0.21 7.02
C VAL A 50 -4.79 -0.96 6.93
N VAL A 51 -3.72 -0.43 7.54
CA VAL A 51 -2.37 -1.04 7.52
C VAL A 51 -2.36 -2.48 8.06
N ASN A 52 -3.09 -2.69 9.15
CA ASN A 52 -3.19 -3.98 9.84
C ASN A 52 -4.48 -4.74 9.49
N ASP A 53 -5.08 -4.45 8.34
CA ASP A 53 -6.24 -5.20 7.86
C ASP A 53 -5.87 -6.69 7.68
N LYS A 54 -6.77 -7.58 8.07
CA LYS A 54 -6.56 -9.03 8.03
C LYS A 54 -6.42 -9.57 6.60
N ALA A 55 -6.96 -8.86 5.62
CA ALA A 55 -6.86 -9.18 4.20
C ALA A 55 -5.46 -8.92 3.61
N ARG A 56 -4.51 -8.36 4.38
CA ARG A 56 -3.16 -8.08 3.87
C ARG A 56 -2.44 -9.37 3.53
N VAL A 57 -1.92 -9.45 2.31
CA VAL A 57 -1.16 -10.61 1.82
C VAL A 57 0.31 -10.30 1.58
N LEU A 58 0.66 -9.02 1.46
CA LEU A 58 2.02 -8.60 1.18
C LEU A 58 2.26 -7.17 1.65
N LEU A 59 3.42 -6.91 2.22
CA LEU A 59 3.97 -5.58 2.45
C LEU A 59 5.31 -5.51 1.73
N THR A 60 5.51 -4.48 0.91
CA THR A 60 6.82 -4.17 0.33
C THR A 60 7.21 -2.74 0.65
N TRP A 61 8.47 -2.54 1.02
CA TRP A 61 9.01 -1.24 1.36
C TRP A 61 10.36 -1.05 0.71
N VAL A 62 10.57 0.10 0.07
CA VAL A 62 11.86 0.49 -0.54
C VAL A 62 12.09 1.98 -0.31
N ASN A 63 13.07 2.34 0.52
CA ASN A 63 13.46 3.74 0.80
C ASN A 63 12.31 4.68 1.25
N GLY A 64 11.26 4.13 1.85
CA GLY A 64 10.06 4.87 2.26
C GLY A 64 8.91 4.82 1.25
N ASN A 65 9.10 4.20 0.09
CA ASN A 65 8.02 3.86 -0.83
C ASN A 65 7.43 2.51 -0.43
N GLU A 66 6.23 2.51 0.14
CA GLU A 66 5.63 1.34 0.75
C GLU A 66 4.28 0.99 0.12
N TYR A 67 4.13 -0.29 -0.21
CA TYR A 67 2.88 -0.86 -0.69
C TYR A 67 2.43 -1.96 0.25
N LEU A 68 1.21 -1.84 0.75
CA LEU A 68 0.51 -2.89 1.48
C LEU A 68 -0.57 -3.44 0.53
N CYS A 69 -0.45 -4.70 0.12
CA CYS A 69 -1.35 -5.35 -0.84
C CYS A 69 -2.30 -6.29 -0.11
N TYR A 70 -3.57 -6.27 -0.51
CA TYR A 70 -4.65 -6.98 0.16
C TYR A 70 -5.46 -7.82 -0.84
N LYS A 71 -5.89 -8.99 -0.41
CA LYS A 71 -6.74 -9.89 -1.19
C LYS A 71 -7.99 -10.23 -0.39
N GLY A 72 -9.15 -10.08 -1.02
CA GLY A 72 -10.43 -10.32 -0.37
C GLY A 72 -11.61 -9.92 -1.24
N THR A 73 -12.78 -9.88 -0.61
CA THR A 73 -14.08 -9.64 -1.26
C THR A 73 -14.43 -8.14 -1.31
N THR A 74 -15.42 -7.77 -2.13
CA THR A 74 -16.01 -6.42 -2.10
C THR A 74 -16.44 -5.99 -0.69
N LYS A 75 -16.94 -6.92 0.14
CA LYS A 75 -17.36 -6.60 1.51
C LYS A 75 -16.17 -6.16 2.38
N GLU A 76 -15.05 -6.86 2.29
CA GLU A 76 -13.83 -6.51 3.03
C GLU A 76 -13.22 -5.21 2.51
N LEU A 77 -13.26 -4.99 1.19
CA LEU A 77 -12.87 -3.73 0.59
C LEU A 77 -13.72 -2.55 1.07
N ASN A 78 -15.05 -2.69 1.19
CA ASN A 78 -15.92 -1.62 1.71
C ASN A 78 -15.56 -1.26 3.16
N VAL A 79 -15.19 -2.25 3.99
CA VAL A 79 -14.67 -2.00 5.34
C VAL A 79 -13.35 -1.23 5.29
N ALA A 80 -12.42 -1.62 4.42
CA ALA A 80 -11.15 -0.93 4.24
C ALA A 80 -11.34 0.53 3.75
N LEU A 81 -12.27 0.77 2.83
CA LEU A 81 -12.64 2.10 2.35
C LEU A 81 -13.20 2.97 3.49
N ALA A 82 -14.09 2.42 4.32
CA ALA A 82 -14.65 3.13 5.48
C ALA A 82 -13.58 3.47 6.53
N HIS A 83 -12.58 2.61 6.73
CA HIS A 83 -11.42 2.93 7.57
C HIS A 83 -10.51 3.98 6.94
N PHE A 84 -10.26 3.88 5.63
CA PHE A 84 -9.43 4.81 4.89
C PHE A 84 -9.99 6.24 4.91
N ALA A 85 -11.30 6.41 4.80
CA ALA A 85 -11.96 7.72 4.89
C ALA A 85 -11.82 8.40 6.25
N LYS A 86 -11.46 7.67 7.32
CA LYS A 86 -11.25 8.21 8.67
C LYS A 86 -9.80 8.65 8.92
N VAL A 87 -8.90 8.42 7.97
CA VAL A 87 -7.50 8.82 8.10
C VAL A 87 -7.40 10.35 8.05
N GLU A 88 -6.67 10.96 8.98
CA GLU A 88 -6.46 12.42 8.99
C GLU A 88 -5.44 12.82 7.91
N VAL A 89 -5.93 13.10 6.71
CA VAL A 89 -5.14 13.54 5.53
C VAL A 89 -5.81 14.69 4.80
N LYS A 90 -5.05 15.41 3.98
CA LYS A 90 -5.57 16.49 3.15
C LYS A 90 -6.38 15.94 1.96
N ASN A 91 -5.92 14.85 1.37
CA ASN A 91 -6.54 14.22 0.21
C ASN A 91 -6.81 12.74 0.46
N HIS A 92 -8.08 12.32 0.44
CA HIS A 92 -8.49 10.91 0.44
C HIS A 92 -8.59 10.40 -1.00
N VAL A 93 -7.47 9.98 -1.58
CA VAL A 93 -7.47 9.53 -2.98
C VAL A 93 -7.70 8.02 -3.07
N VAL A 94 -8.74 7.63 -3.81
CA VAL A 94 -8.98 6.25 -4.20
C VAL A 94 -8.82 6.12 -5.72
N ALA A 95 -7.84 5.33 -6.13
CA ALA A 95 -7.56 5.06 -7.54
C ALA A 95 -8.24 3.75 -7.97
N LEU A 96 -9.04 3.79 -9.02
CA LEU A 96 -9.64 2.63 -9.65
C LEU A 96 -8.82 2.26 -10.88
N ARG A 97 -8.35 1.01 -10.92
CA ARG A 97 -7.60 0.43 -12.04
C ARG A 97 -8.28 -0.84 -12.54
N PRO A 98 -8.19 -1.18 -13.83
CA PRO A 98 -8.48 -2.54 -14.27
C PRO A 98 -7.58 -3.55 -13.56
N GLY A 99 -8.19 -4.62 -13.04
CA GLY A 99 -7.49 -5.79 -12.52
C GLY A 99 -7.30 -6.88 -13.59
N PRO A 100 -6.76 -8.04 -13.21
CA PRO A 100 -6.20 -8.36 -11.89
C PRO A 100 -4.87 -7.62 -11.64
N ALA A 101 -4.44 -7.57 -10.37
CA ALA A 101 -3.12 -7.11 -9.99
C ALA A 101 -2.30 -8.22 -9.35
N GLU A 102 -1.01 -8.19 -9.66
CA GLU A 102 -0.02 -9.12 -9.13
C GLU A 102 1.26 -8.38 -8.78
N ARG A 103 1.97 -8.86 -7.76
CA ARG A 103 3.30 -8.37 -7.39
C ARG A 103 4.23 -9.55 -7.22
N GLY A 104 5.42 -9.46 -7.82
CA GLY A 104 6.37 -10.57 -7.92
C GLY A 104 6.55 -11.01 -9.37
N LYS A 105 7.15 -12.19 -9.57
CA LYS A 105 7.37 -12.78 -10.90
C LYS A 105 7.14 -14.29 -10.87
N GLY A 106 6.55 -14.82 -11.94
CA GLY A 106 6.32 -16.27 -12.11
C GLY A 106 5.47 -16.86 -10.98
N GLU A 107 5.82 -18.07 -10.54
CA GLU A 107 5.10 -18.80 -9.49
C GLU A 107 5.09 -18.11 -8.11
N LYS A 108 5.94 -17.09 -7.91
CA LYS A 108 5.98 -16.27 -6.68
C LYS A 108 5.14 -15.00 -6.78
N ALA A 109 4.39 -14.81 -7.86
CA ALA A 109 3.49 -13.68 -7.99
C ALA A 109 2.35 -13.80 -6.98
N ILE A 110 2.18 -12.76 -6.16
CA ILE A 110 1.08 -12.67 -5.19
C ILE A 110 0.00 -11.82 -5.84
N SER A 111 -1.19 -12.40 -6.02
CA SER A 111 -2.39 -11.70 -6.50
C SER A 111 -3.02 -10.90 -5.36
N TYR A 112 -3.57 -9.75 -5.70
CA TYR A 112 -4.25 -8.86 -4.76
C TYR A 112 -5.32 -8.02 -5.47
N ASN A 113 -6.31 -7.56 -4.71
CA ASN A 113 -7.47 -6.85 -5.22
C ASN A 113 -7.42 -5.35 -4.93
N TRP A 114 -6.71 -4.93 -3.88
CA TRP A 114 -6.40 -3.53 -3.61
C TRP A 114 -5.05 -3.38 -2.92
N ASN A 115 -4.51 -2.17 -2.92
CA ASN A 115 -3.34 -1.82 -2.14
C ASN A 115 -3.50 -0.45 -1.47
N LEU A 116 -2.77 -0.26 -0.38
CA LEU A 116 -2.51 1.04 0.22
C LEU A 116 -1.07 1.40 -0.12
N HIS A 117 -0.88 2.51 -0.79
CA HIS A 117 0.42 3.08 -1.12
C HIS A 117 0.70 4.27 -0.20
N VAL A 118 1.84 4.24 0.48
CA VAL A 118 2.26 5.32 1.38
C VAL A 118 3.70 5.74 1.12
N LEU A 119 3.93 7.06 1.16
CA LEU A 119 5.25 7.66 0.98
C LEU A 119 5.78 8.25 2.29
N GLY A 120 6.73 7.55 2.89
CA GLY A 120 7.57 7.98 4.00
C GLY A 120 9.04 8.15 3.59
N GLY A 121 9.92 8.24 4.58
CA GLY A 121 11.37 8.17 4.39
C GLY A 121 11.94 9.12 3.33
N ILE A 122 12.80 8.58 2.46
CA ILE A 122 13.45 9.34 1.37
C ILE A 122 12.45 9.64 0.26
N SER A 123 11.58 8.68 -0.09
CA SER A 123 10.58 8.85 -1.15
C SER A 123 9.62 10.01 -0.90
N ARG A 124 9.32 10.33 0.36
CA ARG A 124 8.50 11.50 0.72
C ARG A 124 9.12 12.84 0.27
N ARG A 125 10.43 12.94 0.08
CA ARG A 125 11.10 14.19 -0.36
C ARG A 125 10.79 14.58 -1.80
N ILE A 126 10.35 13.62 -2.61
CA ILE A 126 9.96 13.82 -4.01
C ILE A 126 8.44 13.71 -4.21
N ALA A 127 7.69 13.55 -3.12
CA ALA A 127 6.24 13.46 -3.14
C ALA A 127 5.61 14.83 -3.43
N THR A 128 4.44 14.81 -4.06
CA THR A 128 3.67 15.99 -4.46
C THR A 128 2.27 15.93 -3.84
N ASP A 129 1.61 17.07 -3.70
CA ASP A 129 0.19 17.14 -3.31
C ASP A 129 -0.75 16.94 -4.52
N ASP A 130 -0.23 16.57 -5.70
CA ASP A 130 -1.01 16.43 -6.93
C ASP A 130 -1.83 15.13 -6.89
N VAL A 131 -3.15 15.26 -6.83
CA VAL A 131 -4.09 14.13 -6.77
C VAL A 131 -4.18 13.34 -8.09
N GLU A 132 -3.62 13.87 -9.19
CA GLU A 132 -3.47 13.13 -10.44
C GLU A 132 -2.19 12.28 -10.46
N ASP A 133 -1.16 12.66 -9.69
CA ASP A 133 0.11 11.95 -9.61
C ASP A 133 0.08 10.89 -8.50
N LEU A 134 -0.69 9.83 -8.74
CA LEU A 134 -0.95 8.77 -7.77
C LEU A 134 0.32 8.10 -7.21
N GLU A 135 1.40 8.04 -8.00
CA GLU A 135 2.65 7.36 -7.63
C GLU A 135 3.57 8.26 -6.77
N ARG A 136 3.37 9.59 -6.84
CA ARG A 136 4.10 10.57 -6.02
C ARG A 136 3.21 11.28 -5.01
N GLN A 137 1.94 10.90 -4.89
CA GLN A 137 1.03 11.52 -3.94
C GLN A 137 1.56 11.38 -2.50
N LYS A 138 1.61 12.52 -1.80
CA LYS A 138 2.17 12.64 -0.45
C LYS A 138 1.25 12.05 0.62
N ASP A 139 -0.05 12.15 0.42
CA ASP A 139 -1.05 11.46 1.25
C ASP A 139 -1.17 9.98 0.81
N PRO A 140 -1.64 9.08 1.70
CA PRO A 140 -1.88 7.68 1.35
C PRO A 140 -2.87 7.55 0.19
N VAL A 141 -2.58 6.65 -0.75
CA VAL A 141 -3.47 6.34 -1.88
C VAL A 141 -3.95 4.91 -1.74
N LEU A 142 -5.27 4.69 -1.77
CA LEU A 142 -5.85 3.37 -1.85
C LEU A 142 -6.13 3.05 -3.32
N THR A 143 -5.48 2.04 -3.89
CA THR A 143 -5.75 1.60 -5.27
C THR A 143 -6.58 0.32 -5.27
N VAL A 144 -7.72 0.35 -5.95
CA VAL A 144 -8.63 -0.79 -6.15
C VAL A 144 -8.49 -1.31 -7.58
N TYR A 145 -8.32 -2.62 -7.72
CA TYR A 145 -8.26 -3.31 -8.99
C TYR A 145 -9.60 -3.96 -9.28
N VAL A 146 -10.35 -3.36 -10.20
CA VAL A 146 -11.70 -3.76 -10.56
C VAL A 146 -11.64 -4.98 -11.47
N GLY A 147 -12.35 -6.05 -11.08
CA GLY A 147 -12.33 -7.35 -11.73
C GLY A 147 -12.06 -8.49 -10.73
N GLY A 148 -12.27 -9.73 -11.17
CA GLY A 148 -12.17 -10.90 -10.28
C GLY A 148 -13.19 -10.82 -9.14
N ASP A 149 -12.69 -10.79 -7.90
CA ASP A 149 -13.50 -10.80 -6.66
C ASP A 149 -14.06 -9.42 -6.26
N ILE A 150 -13.74 -8.37 -7.03
CA ILE A 150 -14.24 -7.00 -6.78
C ILE A 150 -15.34 -6.64 -7.77
N ASP A 151 -16.56 -6.55 -7.23
CA ASP A 151 -17.74 -6.02 -7.90
C ASP A 151 -17.81 -4.49 -7.75
N LEU A 152 -17.67 -3.77 -8.87
CA LEU A 152 -17.66 -2.31 -8.93
C LEU A 152 -19.01 -1.71 -8.51
N ASP A 153 -20.12 -2.37 -8.87
CA ASP A 153 -21.47 -1.84 -8.65
C ASP A 153 -21.89 -1.92 -7.17
N LYS A 154 -21.15 -2.71 -6.38
CA LYS A 154 -21.34 -2.88 -4.94
C LYS A 154 -20.33 -2.09 -4.09
N LEU A 155 -19.49 -1.27 -4.69
CA LEU A 155 -18.54 -0.44 -3.94
C LEU A 155 -19.27 0.68 -3.20
N GLU A 156 -19.04 0.73 -1.90
CA GLU A 156 -19.53 1.81 -1.03
C GLU A 156 -18.42 2.85 -0.90
N ILE A 157 -18.47 3.88 -1.74
CA ILE A 157 -17.48 4.97 -1.71
C ILE A 157 -17.86 5.99 -0.62
N PRO A 158 -17.07 6.15 0.45
CA PRO A 158 -17.37 7.11 1.50
C PRO A 158 -17.34 8.57 0.99
N GLU A 159 -18.09 9.44 1.67
CA GLU A 159 -18.08 10.88 1.39
C GLU A 159 -16.68 11.48 1.59
N GLY A 160 -16.33 12.48 0.77
CA GLY A 160 -15.02 13.15 0.81
C GLY A 160 -13.89 12.40 0.10
N VAL A 161 -14.13 11.17 -0.36
CA VAL A 161 -13.16 10.41 -1.15
C VAL A 161 -13.08 10.94 -2.58
N THR A 162 -11.87 11.30 -3.01
CA THR A 162 -11.58 11.68 -4.39
C THR A 162 -11.28 10.44 -5.24
N LEU A 163 -12.21 10.10 -6.14
CA LEU A 163 -12.02 9.01 -7.10
C LEU A 163 -11.15 9.43 -8.29
N ARG A 164 -10.24 8.54 -8.69
CA ARG A 164 -9.41 8.66 -9.90
C ARG A 164 -9.39 7.39 -10.71
N ALA A 165 -9.40 7.52 -12.03
CA ALA A 165 -9.16 6.40 -12.94
C ALA A 165 -7.66 6.34 -13.26
N ALA A 166 -7.10 5.14 -13.28
CA ALA A 166 -5.72 4.92 -13.68
C ALA A 166 -5.60 3.67 -14.58
N PRO A 167 -4.55 3.59 -15.41
CA PRO A 167 -4.31 2.40 -16.22
C PRO A 167 -4.05 1.17 -15.34
N GLY A 168 -4.42 0.00 -15.86
CA GLY A 168 -4.08 -1.29 -15.25
C GLY A 168 -2.57 -1.48 -15.10
N GLN A 169 -2.16 -2.41 -14.24
CA GLN A 169 -0.74 -2.67 -13.99
C GLN A 169 -0.10 -3.58 -15.04
N SER A 170 -0.77 -4.66 -15.44
CA SER A 170 -0.30 -5.56 -16.49
C SER A 170 -0.61 -5.02 -17.88
N GLU A 171 0.08 -5.51 -18.91
CA GLU A 171 -0.18 -5.12 -20.29
C GLU A 171 -1.59 -5.53 -20.75
N GLU A 172 -2.10 -6.65 -20.22
CA GLU A 172 -3.44 -7.14 -20.46
C GLU A 172 -4.48 -6.19 -19.81
N ALA A 173 -4.29 -5.84 -18.54
CA ALA A 173 -5.17 -4.91 -17.82
C ALA A 173 -5.11 -3.49 -18.41
N LYS A 174 -3.98 -3.10 -19.00
CA LYS A 174 -3.87 -1.86 -19.77
C LYS A 174 -4.67 -1.90 -21.07
N LYS A 175 -4.94 -3.08 -21.63
CA LYS A 175 -5.71 -3.22 -22.88
C LYS A 175 -7.19 -3.50 -22.63
N ASP A 176 -7.60 -3.74 -21.38
CA ASP A 176 -9.01 -3.95 -21.03
C ASP A 176 -9.81 -2.63 -21.12
N GLU A 177 -10.25 -2.33 -22.34
CA GLU A 177 -11.05 -1.15 -22.65
C GLU A 177 -12.43 -1.20 -21.98
N ASN A 178 -12.99 -2.39 -21.78
CA ASN A 178 -14.29 -2.57 -21.16
C ASN A 178 -14.23 -2.20 -19.68
N ALA A 179 -13.24 -2.69 -18.94
CA ALA A 179 -13.03 -2.32 -17.55
C ALA A 179 -12.78 -0.81 -17.40
N ARG A 180 -11.98 -0.22 -18.29
CA ARG A 180 -11.72 1.23 -18.29
C ARG A 180 -12.99 2.05 -18.51
N LYS A 181 -13.82 1.66 -19.49
CA LYS A 181 -15.11 2.31 -19.75
C LYS A 181 -16.04 2.22 -18.55
N LYS A 182 -16.14 1.04 -17.92
CA LYS A 182 -16.95 0.83 -16.70
C LYS A 182 -16.47 1.70 -15.54
N ILE A 183 -15.17 1.72 -15.26
CA ILE A 183 -14.56 2.57 -14.22
C ILE A 183 -14.87 4.05 -14.49
N LYS A 184 -14.68 4.50 -15.73
CA LYS A 184 -14.94 5.90 -16.10
C LYS A 184 -16.41 6.26 -15.88
N ALA A 185 -17.33 5.42 -16.37
CA ALA A 185 -18.77 5.62 -16.20
C ALA A 185 -19.17 5.66 -14.72
N PHE A 186 -18.62 4.77 -13.89
CA PHE A 186 -18.85 4.75 -12.45
C PHE A 186 -18.42 6.06 -11.78
N ILE A 187 -17.22 6.56 -12.10
CA ILE A 187 -16.71 7.83 -11.55
C ILE A 187 -17.57 9.02 -11.99
N GLU A 188 -17.96 9.07 -13.26
CA GLU A 188 -18.82 10.14 -13.80
C GLU A 188 -20.20 10.13 -13.15
N HIS A 189 -20.78 8.95 -12.95
CA HIS A 189 -22.05 8.79 -12.25
C HIS A 189 -21.97 9.32 -10.82
N ARG A 190 -20.96 8.93 -10.03
CA ARG A 190 -20.78 9.40 -8.65
C ARG A 190 -20.58 10.91 -8.55
N LYS A 191 -19.78 11.50 -9.45
CA LYS A 191 -19.62 12.97 -9.53
C LYS A 191 -20.93 13.70 -9.84
N SER A 192 -21.88 13.05 -10.48
CA SER A 192 -23.20 13.64 -10.77
C SER A 192 -24.14 13.60 -9.57
N GLU A 193 -23.96 12.63 -8.67
CA GLU A 193 -24.75 12.50 -7.43
C GLU A 193 -24.30 13.50 -6.37
N GLU A 194 -23.00 13.77 -6.23
CA GLU A 194 -22.45 14.76 -5.28
C GLU A 194 -22.82 16.22 -5.61
N LYS A 195 -23.28 16.49 -6.84
CA LYS A 195 -23.72 17.83 -7.28
C LYS A 195 -25.19 18.12 -7.02
N LYS A 196 -25.95 17.14 -6.53
CA LYS A 196 -27.39 17.27 -6.23
C LYS A 196 -27.58 17.55 -4.74
#